data_AF-A0AAV4UBW6-F1
#
_entry.id   AF-A0AAV4UBW6-F1
#
_cell.length_a   1.000
_cell.length_b   1.000
_cell.length_c   1.000
_cell.angle_alpha   90.00
_cell.angle_beta   90.00
_cell.angle_gamma   90.00
#
_symmetry.space_group_name_H-M   'P 1'
#
loop_
_entity.id
_entity.type
_entity.pdbx_description
1 polymer ?
#
loop_
_entity_poly.entity_id
_entity_poly.type
_entity_poly.pdbx_seq_one_letter_code
_entity_poly.pdbx_strand_id
1 'polypeptide(L)'
;MAEKDLNSSPYCNPPLPSELSYNPECLPGKSGNTDWTSPSPYRSPSLPPYYNNDAEFLSAKLSPFRNPSPPPEILDNPDFWPDRIGDTMYSKKDTYEILMDIWKWCDVTVEYKSTFMKADATDNSEEDIIELDPKLEDRACFLLEMSAEKYEVAEFLNEINVPNIFLNIIDKTKSPRLLELIIRNYVVSLSGTSDTPTLLNVFRLILCGLSNQNTQKLWFDAFEENPSFMENLKFIFKNCLVHIVVHGAFQLLDRILNENLNYCILWGESSYMKAIISAGKQLMKGEEKENLDNFFCVLNSICQYTLNVEELAKIFLYFIV
;
A
#
# COMPACT_ATOMS: atom_id res chain seq x y z
N MET A 1 -57.56 -30.82 -24.62
CA MET A 1 -57.15 -29.95 -25.73
C MET A 1 -56.04 -29.06 -25.19
N ALA A 2 -54.75 -29.17 -25.49
CA ALA A 2 -53.88 -30.07 -26.25
C ALA A 2 -52.45 -29.64 -25.76
N GLU A 3 -51.66 -30.48 -25.09
CA GLU A 3 -50.58 -31.34 -25.64
C GLU A 3 -49.57 -30.63 -26.56
N LYS A 4 -48.32 -30.51 -26.07
CA LYS A 4 -47.06 -31.11 -26.60
C LYS A 4 -45.86 -30.56 -25.80
N ASP A 5 -45.13 -31.32 -24.97
CA ASP A 5 -44.17 -32.43 -25.23
C ASP A 5 -42.88 -31.96 -25.91
N LEU A 6 -41.72 -31.93 -25.23
CA LEU A 6 -40.77 -33.02 -24.83
C LEU A 6 -39.58 -33.13 -25.80
N ASN A 7 -38.35 -33.02 -25.25
CA ASN A 7 -37.12 -33.81 -25.54
C ASN A 7 -35.88 -33.05 -25.01
N SER A 8 -35.17 -33.48 -23.96
CA SER A 8 -34.16 -34.57 -23.86
C SER A 8 -32.91 -34.27 -24.72
N SER A 9 -31.64 -34.31 -24.31
CA SER A 9 -30.87 -35.01 -23.26
C SER A 9 -29.38 -34.52 -23.39
N PRO A 10 -28.31 -35.25 -22.99
CA PRO A 10 -27.61 -35.22 -21.69
C PRO A 10 -26.11 -34.80 -21.81
N TYR A 11 -25.49 -34.21 -20.78
CA TYR A 11 -24.06 -34.46 -20.54
C TYR A 11 -23.73 -34.39 -19.04
N CYS A 12 -23.00 -35.42 -18.63
CA CYS A 12 -22.56 -35.71 -17.27
C CYS A 12 -21.53 -34.70 -16.79
N ASN A 13 -21.67 -34.18 -15.57
CA ASN A 13 -20.56 -33.60 -14.84
C ASN A 13 -19.93 -34.68 -13.95
N PRO A 14 -18.62 -34.98 -14.09
CA PRO A 14 -17.90 -35.90 -13.21
C PRO A 14 -17.68 -35.28 -11.82
N PRO A 15 -17.48 -36.12 -10.77
CA PRO A 15 -17.35 -35.66 -9.40
C PRO A 15 -16.00 -34.99 -9.11
N LEU A 16 -16.03 -34.04 -8.17
CA LEU A 16 -14.86 -33.41 -7.55
C LEU A 16 -13.90 -34.46 -6.95
N PRO A 17 -12.57 -34.33 -7.11
CA PRO A 17 -11.61 -35.11 -6.36
C PRO A 17 -11.59 -34.65 -4.89
N SER A 18 -11.97 -35.59 -4.03
CA SER A 18 -11.76 -35.63 -2.60
C SER A 18 -10.27 -35.56 -2.21
N GLU A 19 -9.98 -34.77 -1.19
CA GLU A 19 -9.03 -35.01 -0.10
C GLU A 19 -7.65 -35.60 -0.46
N LEU A 20 -6.65 -34.72 -0.56
CA LEU A 20 -5.27 -35.09 -0.25
C LEU A 20 -5.03 -34.80 1.24
N SER A 21 -5.05 -35.88 2.02
CA SER A 21 -4.63 -35.94 3.42
C SER A 21 -3.17 -35.50 3.57
N TYR A 22 -2.95 -34.37 4.24
CA TYR A 22 -1.65 -33.99 4.77
C TYR A 22 -1.47 -34.69 6.12
N ASN A 23 -0.49 -35.59 6.22
CA ASN A 23 -0.09 -36.22 7.49
C ASN A 23 1.23 -35.58 7.97
N PRO A 24 1.27 -34.93 9.16
CA PRO A 24 2.44 -34.18 9.61
C PRO A 24 3.20 -34.97 10.68
N GLU A 25 4.17 -35.81 10.31
CA GLU A 25 5.09 -36.39 11.29
C GLU A 25 6.46 -36.61 10.66
N CYS A 26 7.43 -35.76 11.02
CA CYS A 26 8.86 -36.11 11.15
C CYS A 26 9.64 -34.92 11.73
N LEU A 27 9.81 -34.92 13.05
CA LEU A 27 10.87 -34.18 13.75
C LEU A 27 12.23 -34.85 13.46
N PRO A 28 13.34 -34.09 13.47
CA PRO A 28 14.57 -34.67 14.00
C PRO A 28 15.29 -33.73 14.98
N GLY A 29 15.63 -34.28 16.13
CA GLY A 29 16.47 -33.60 17.12
C GLY A 29 16.98 -34.56 18.18
N LYS A 30 18.12 -35.22 17.90
CA LYS A 30 19.33 -35.34 18.74
C LYS A 30 20.05 -36.70 18.68
N SER A 31 21.38 -36.55 18.62
CA SER A 31 22.44 -37.41 19.17
C SER A 31 22.96 -38.57 18.33
N GLY A 32 24.30 -38.66 18.24
CA GLY A 32 25.01 -39.89 17.87
C GLY A 32 26.29 -39.69 17.07
N ASN A 33 27.38 -39.38 17.77
CA ASN A 33 28.77 -39.49 17.31
C ASN A 33 29.08 -40.94 16.86
N THR A 34 29.78 -41.15 15.74
CA THR A 34 30.86 -42.16 15.63
C THR A 34 31.79 -41.85 14.46
N ASP A 35 33.08 -41.73 14.80
CA ASP A 35 34.26 -41.70 13.93
C ASP A 35 34.36 -42.91 13.00
N TRP A 36 34.73 -42.71 11.72
CA TRP A 36 35.58 -43.62 10.94
C TRP A 36 36.30 -42.86 9.80
N THR A 37 37.56 -42.52 10.07
CA THR A 37 38.75 -42.48 9.21
C THR A 37 38.62 -42.56 7.67
N SER A 38 39.11 -41.53 6.97
CA SER A 38 39.51 -41.54 5.56
C SER A 38 40.83 -42.31 5.31
N PRO A 39 41.15 -42.67 4.06
CA PRO A 39 42.39 -42.11 3.51
C PRO A 39 42.32 -41.68 2.03
N SER A 40 42.86 -40.49 1.80
CA SER A 40 43.23 -39.88 0.53
C SER A 40 44.45 -40.57 -0.10
N PRO A 41 44.56 -40.69 -1.44
CA PRO A 41 45.81 -41.03 -2.09
C PRO A 41 46.52 -39.78 -2.64
N TYR A 42 47.84 -39.82 -2.56
CA TYR A 42 48.86 -38.95 -3.16
C TYR A 42 49.46 -37.85 -2.26
N ARG A 43 50.58 -38.30 -1.68
CA ARG A 43 51.61 -37.63 -0.89
C ARG A 43 52.42 -36.67 -1.76
N SER A 44 52.48 -35.40 -1.39
CA SER A 44 53.46 -34.43 -1.89
C SER A 44 54.86 -34.73 -1.34
N PRO A 45 55.95 -34.55 -2.11
CA PRO A 45 57.30 -34.63 -1.57
C PRO A 45 57.64 -33.35 -0.81
N SER A 46 58.22 -33.52 0.37
CA SER A 46 58.79 -32.47 1.23
C SER A 46 59.90 -31.68 0.53
N LEU A 47 59.78 -30.35 0.48
CA LEU A 47 60.86 -29.41 0.15
C LEU A 47 61.42 -28.76 1.44
N PRO A 48 62.74 -28.45 1.48
CA PRO A 48 63.45 -28.04 2.69
C PRO A 48 63.23 -26.54 3.03
N PRO A 49 63.55 -26.11 4.26
CA PRO A 49 63.26 -24.75 4.71
C PRO A 49 64.35 -23.80 4.21
N TYR A 50 64.09 -23.08 3.13
CA TYR A 50 64.88 -21.91 2.74
C TYR A 50 63.96 -20.81 2.20
N TYR A 51 64.02 -19.66 2.88
CA TYR A 51 63.61 -18.30 2.51
C TYR A 51 63.00 -18.09 1.11
N ASN A 52 61.81 -17.48 1.04
CA ASN A 52 61.66 -16.19 0.35
C ASN A 52 60.30 -15.50 0.58
N ASN A 53 60.37 -14.21 0.88
CA ASN A 53 59.30 -13.28 1.28
C ASN A 53 58.47 -12.71 0.10
N ASP A 54 58.31 -13.43 -1.01
CA ASP A 54 57.76 -12.83 -2.25
C ASP A 54 56.40 -13.40 -2.70
N ALA A 55 55.77 -14.28 -1.92
CA ALA A 55 54.49 -14.90 -2.28
C ALA A 55 53.25 -14.00 -2.07
N GLU A 56 53.35 -12.91 -1.32
CA GLU A 56 52.23 -11.97 -1.10
C GLU A 56 52.03 -10.95 -2.23
N PHE A 57 52.99 -10.82 -3.15
CA PHE A 57 52.90 -9.85 -4.25
C PHE A 57 52.27 -10.40 -5.55
N LEU A 58 52.03 -11.72 -5.64
CA LEU A 58 51.61 -12.37 -6.89
C LEU A 58 50.19 -12.95 -6.87
N SER A 59 49.49 -13.00 -5.73
CA SER A 59 48.09 -13.44 -5.69
C SER A 59 47.08 -12.33 -6.04
N ALA A 60 47.51 -11.06 -6.06
CA ALA A 60 46.66 -9.91 -6.37
C ALA A 60 46.52 -9.60 -7.87
N LYS A 61 47.23 -10.31 -8.74
CA LYS A 61 47.16 -10.13 -10.20
C LYS A 61 46.62 -11.39 -10.84
N LEU A 62 45.29 -11.46 -11.01
CA LEU A 62 44.55 -12.06 -12.13
C LEU A 62 43.18 -12.63 -11.66
N SER A 63 42.19 -11.75 -11.52
CA SER A 63 40.84 -12.06 -11.98
C SER A 63 40.38 -10.92 -12.91
N PRO A 64 40.60 -11.01 -14.23
CA PRO A 64 40.52 -9.86 -15.13
C PRO A 64 39.09 -9.37 -15.43
N PHE A 65 38.07 -9.82 -14.69
CA PHE A 65 36.67 -9.46 -14.93
C PHE A 65 35.86 -9.17 -13.66
N ARG A 66 36.49 -8.97 -12.50
CA ARG A 66 35.76 -8.41 -11.35
C ARG A 66 36.00 -6.91 -11.30
N ASN A 67 34.91 -6.16 -11.24
CA ASN A 67 34.95 -4.77 -10.83
C ASN A 67 35.72 -4.73 -9.50
N PRO A 68 36.80 -3.95 -9.36
CA PRO A 68 37.53 -3.85 -8.10
C PRO A 68 36.55 -3.45 -6.99
N SER A 69 36.71 -4.04 -5.81
CA SER A 69 35.94 -3.63 -4.63
C SER A 69 36.13 -2.13 -4.42
N PRO A 70 35.05 -1.36 -4.18
CA PRO A 70 35.17 0.07 -3.96
C PRO A 70 36.15 0.35 -2.82
N PRO A 71 36.97 1.42 -2.92
CA PRO A 71 37.91 1.83 -1.89
C PRO A 71 37.27 1.81 -0.48
N PRO A 72 37.97 1.30 0.55
CA PRO A 72 37.43 1.22 1.90
C PRO A 72 36.99 2.59 2.44
N GLU A 73 37.66 3.67 2.04
CA GLU A 73 37.31 5.03 2.45
C GLU A 73 35.93 5.50 1.96
N ILE A 74 35.36 4.85 0.94
CA ILE A 74 34.02 5.16 0.41
C ILE A 74 32.92 4.40 1.18
N LEU A 75 33.26 3.24 1.74
CA LEU A 75 32.32 2.41 2.48
C LEU A 75 31.98 3.00 3.85
N ASP A 76 32.97 3.65 4.48
CA ASP A 76 32.83 4.20 5.85
C ASP A 76 32.61 5.73 5.88
N ASN A 77 32.60 6.40 4.73
CA ASN A 77 32.44 7.85 4.68
C ASN A 77 31.05 8.27 4.13
N PRO A 78 30.12 8.71 5.00
CA PRO A 78 28.78 9.14 4.60
C PRO A 78 28.77 10.35 3.65
N ASP A 79 29.86 11.14 3.58
CA ASP A 79 29.98 12.26 2.66
C ASP A 79 30.08 11.83 1.18
N PHE A 80 30.38 10.55 0.90
CA PHE A 80 30.41 9.96 -0.45
C PHE A 80 29.08 9.31 -0.87
N TRP A 81 28.01 9.49 -0.09
CA TRP A 81 26.67 9.00 -0.38
C TRP A 81 25.71 10.15 -0.74
N PRO A 82 26.08 11.09 -1.62
CA PRO A 82 25.51 12.45 -1.60
C PRO A 82 24.04 12.56 -2.00
N ASP A 83 23.47 11.53 -2.62
CA ASP A 83 22.14 11.62 -3.26
C ASP A 83 21.18 10.51 -2.83
N ARG A 84 21.51 9.70 -1.82
CA ARG A 84 20.63 8.61 -1.37
C ARG A 84 19.53 9.09 -0.45
N ILE A 85 18.38 8.42 -0.52
CA ILE A 85 17.27 8.60 0.43
C ILE A 85 17.46 7.60 1.57
N GLY A 86 17.83 8.08 2.76
CA GLY A 86 18.16 7.22 3.90
C GLY A 86 19.22 6.18 3.56
N ASP A 87 19.03 4.95 4.04
CA ASP A 87 19.91 3.81 3.75
C ASP A 87 19.56 3.08 2.45
N THR A 88 18.67 3.65 1.63
CA THR A 88 18.22 3.03 0.39
C THR A 88 19.21 3.24 -0.76
N MET A 89 19.00 2.49 -1.85
CA MET A 89 19.74 2.68 -3.10
C MET A 89 19.13 3.78 -3.97
N TYR A 90 18.08 4.45 -3.49
CA TYR A 90 17.27 5.36 -4.28
C TYR A 90 17.80 6.80 -4.23
N SER A 91 17.77 7.47 -5.39
CA SER A 91 18.27 8.82 -5.56
C SER A 91 17.20 9.88 -5.27
N LYS A 92 17.57 10.94 -4.53
CA LYS A 92 16.75 12.14 -4.35
C LYS A 92 16.58 12.84 -5.70
N LYS A 93 17.66 12.99 -6.48
CA LYS A 93 17.61 13.58 -7.82
C LYS A 93 16.63 12.85 -8.75
N ASP A 94 16.71 11.51 -8.84
CA ASP A 94 15.81 10.73 -9.69
C ASP A 94 14.35 10.93 -9.27
N THR A 95 14.10 10.99 -7.96
CA THR A 95 12.77 11.29 -7.40
C THR A 95 12.25 12.65 -7.88
N TYR A 96 13.06 13.71 -7.79
CA TYR A 96 12.67 15.03 -8.29
C TYR A 96 12.44 15.03 -9.81
N GLU A 97 13.25 14.32 -10.58
CA GLU A 97 13.07 14.22 -12.03
C GLU A 97 11.75 13.55 -12.38
N ILE A 98 11.39 12.45 -11.70
CA ILE A 98 10.10 11.76 -11.91
C ILE A 98 8.94 12.69 -11.56
N LEU A 99 8.97 13.36 -10.41
CA LEU A 99 7.91 14.30 -9.98
C LEU A 99 7.74 15.46 -10.96
N MET A 100 8.86 16.01 -11.44
CA MET A 100 8.85 17.08 -12.44
C MET A 100 8.26 16.62 -13.77
N ASP A 101 8.55 15.38 -14.18
CA ASP A 101 8.01 14.83 -15.42
C ASP A 101 6.50 14.57 -15.29
N ILE A 102 6.03 14.05 -14.16
CA ILE A 102 4.59 13.91 -13.86
C ILE A 102 3.90 15.27 -13.90
N TRP A 103 4.46 16.27 -13.21
CA TRP A 103 3.87 17.61 -13.13
C TRP A 103 3.81 18.29 -14.49
N LYS A 104 4.93 18.30 -15.24
CA LYS A 104 4.98 18.86 -16.60
C LYS A 104 4.00 18.18 -17.54
N TRP A 105 3.90 16.85 -17.47
CA TRP A 105 2.95 16.11 -18.29
C TRP A 105 1.51 16.53 -17.99
N CYS A 106 1.16 16.67 -16.70
CA CYS A 106 -0.15 17.14 -16.27
C CYS A 106 -0.43 18.58 -16.74
N ASP A 107 0.54 19.50 -16.62
CA ASP A 107 0.36 20.89 -17.05
C ASP A 107 0.25 21.02 -18.58
N VAL A 108 1.11 20.33 -19.34
CA VAL A 108 1.09 20.34 -20.82
C VAL A 108 -0.25 19.82 -21.36
N THR A 109 -0.79 18.75 -20.77
CA THR A 109 -2.06 18.18 -21.19
C THR A 109 -3.25 19.10 -20.88
N VAL A 110 -3.19 19.86 -19.79
CA VAL A 110 -4.18 20.90 -19.44
C VAL A 110 -4.07 22.11 -20.39
N GLU A 111 -2.86 22.61 -20.67
CA GLU A 111 -2.64 23.77 -21.55
C GLU A 111 -3.02 23.50 -23.01
N TYR A 112 -2.64 22.33 -23.54
CA TYR A 112 -2.98 21.91 -24.90
C TYR A 112 -4.49 21.98 -25.14
N LYS A 113 -5.29 21.50 -24.17
CA LYS A 113 -6.76 21.55 -24.24
C LYS A 113 -7.32 22.96 -24.07
N SER A 114 -6.77 23.78 -23.17
CA SER A 114 -7.23 25.17 -23.00
C SER A 114 -7.08 26.01 -24.28
N THR A 115 -6.12 25.64 -25.12
CA THR A 115 -5.83 26.31 -26.40
C THR A 115 -6.72 25.76 -27.52
N PHE A 116 -6.96 24.45 -27.58
CA PHE A 116 -7.82 23.80 -28.59
C PHE A 116 -9.33 24.02 -28.34
N MET A 117 -9.79 24.01 -27.09
CA MET A 117 -11.21 24.17 -26.76
C MET A 117 -11.74 25.61 -26.91
N LYS A 118 -10.87 26.60 -27.14
CA LYS A 118 -11.30 27.95 -27.54
C LYS A 118 -11.74 28.03 -29.01
N ALA A 119 -11.44 27.03 -29.83
CA ALA A 119 -11.70 27.06 -31.27
C ALA A 119 -13.05 26.43 -31.68
N ASP A 120 -13.56 25.42 -30.95
CA ASP A 120 -14.78 24.69 -31.32
C ASP A 120 -15.74 24.57 -30.13
N ALA A 121 -16.59 25.59 -29.96
CA ALA A 121 -17.70 25.56 -29.02
C ALA A 121 -18.93 24.88 -29.66
N THR A 122 -18.89 23.54 -29.74
CA THR A 122 -20.11 22.74 -29.79
C THR A 122 -20.00 21.60 -28.77
N ASP A 123 -20.88 21.71 -27.79
CA ASP A 123 -21.13 20.83 -26.66
C ASP A 123 -21.22 19.35 -27.07
N ASN A 124 -20.30 18.54 -26.54
CA ASN A 124 -20.46 17.11 -26.28
C ASN A 124 -19.44 16.74 -25.19
N SER A 125 -19.92 16.67 -23.95
CA SER A 125 -19.18 16.42 -22.72
C SER A 125 -18.79 14.95 -22.53
N GLU A 126 -18.16 14.35 -23.53
CA GLU A 126 -17.34 13.16 -23.29
C GLU A 126 -16.02 13.65 -22.69
N GLU A 127 -15.73 13.27 -21.44
CA GLU A 127 -14.44 13.58 -20.83
C GLU A 127 -13.35 12.90 -21.67
N ASP A 128 -12.68 13.66 -22.54
CA ASP A 128 -11.57 13.18 -23.36
C ASP A 128 -10.48 12.59 -22.45
N ILE A 129 -10.50 11.26 -22.29
CA ILE A 129 -9.53 10.47 -21.55
C ILE A 129 -8.16 10.62 -22.23
N ILE A 130 -7.14 10.96 -21.43
CA ILE A 130 -5.76 11.09 -21.93
C ILE A 130 -4.95 9.87 -21.48
N GLU A 131 -4.44 9.13 -22.46
CA GLU A 131 -3.54 8.01 -22.22
C GLU A 131 -2.20 8.51 -21.67
N LEU A 132 -1.70 7.86 -20.61
CA LEU A 132 -0.42 8.21 -19.99
C LEU A 132 0.73 7.70 -20.87
N ASP A 133 1.81 8.47 -20.99
CA ASP A 133 3.02 8.00 -21.69
C ASP A 133 3.57 6.76 -20.97
N PRO A 134 3.75 5.61 -21.66
CA PRO A 134 4.21 4.38 -21.02
C PRO A 134 5.53 4.52 -20.24
N LYS A 135 6.45 5.36 -20.73
CA LYS A 135 7.72 5.61 -20.02
C LYS A 135 7.54 6.38 -18.73
N LEU A 136 6.60 7.34 -18.72
CA LEU A 136 6.25 8.09 -17.53
C LEU A 136 5.47 7.21 -16.55
N GLU A 137 4.59 6.35 -17.07
CA GLU A 137 3.86 5.36 -16.28
C GLU A 137 4.83 4.44 -15.51
N ASP A 138 5.80 3.83 -16.19
CA ASP A 138 6.79 2.94 -15.58
C ASP A 138 7.56 3.65 -14.46
N ARG A 139 7.97 4.91 -14.70
CA ARG A 139 8.71 5.72 -13.72
C ARG A 139 7.85 6.16 -12.55
N ALA A 140 6.60 6.55 -12.80
CA ALA A 140 5.65 6.91 -11.75
C ALA A 140 5.33 5.68 -10.88
N CYS A 141 5.05 4.53 -11.50
CA CYS A 141 4.82 3.27 -10.80
C CYS A 141 6.01 2.91 -9.91
N PHE A 142 7.23 2.96 -10.46
CA PHE A 142 8.46 2.70 -9.72
C PHE A 142 8.63 3.62 -8.50
N LEU A 143 8.44 4.94 -8.65
CA LEU A 143 8.54 5.88 -7.53
C LEU A 143 7.51 5.58 -6.43
N LEU A 144 6.29 5.26 -6.83
CA LEU A 144 5.20 5.05 -5.89
C LEU A 144 5.32 3.71 -5.16
N GLU A 145 5.70 2.63 -5.86
CA GLU A 145 6.02 1.34 -5.25
C GLU A 145 7.18 1.48 -4.26
N MET A 146 8.23 2.18 -4.65
CA MET A 146 9.37 2.49 -3.79
C MET A 146 8.96 3.19 -2.49
N SER A 147 8.03 4.15 -2.57
CA SER A 147 7.49 4.84 -1.40
C SER A 147 6.58 3.96 -0.54
N ALA A 148 5.89 2.97 -1.13
CA ALA A 148 5.07 2.03 -0.40
C ALA A 148 5.92 1.00 0.36
N GLU A 149 7.07 0.61 -0.20
CA GLU A 149 7.97 -0.39 0.39
C GLU A 149 8.96 0.18 1.41
N LYS A 150 9.47 1.40 1.20
CA LYS A 150 10.51 2.03 2.05
C LYS A 150 9.99 3.26 2.77
N TYR A 151 9.96 3.18 4.10
CA TYR A 151 9.53 4.28 4.96
C TYR A 151 10.35 5.56 4.74
N GLU A 152 11.68 5.45 4.56
CA GLU A 152 12.58 6.59 4.34
C GLU A 152 12.23 7.36 3.06
N VAL A 153 11.72 6.65 2.05
CA VAL A 153 11.25 7.26 0.81
C VAL A 153 9.91 7.96 1.02
N ALA A 154 8.95 7.32 1.68
CA ALA A 154 7.68 7.95 2.02
C ALA A 154 7.88 9.21 2.87
N GLU A 155 8.77 9.15 3.86
CA GLU A 155 9.14 10.28 4.71
C GLU A 155 9.73 11.41 3.87
N PHE A 156 10.70 11.11 3.01
CA PHE A 156 11.28 12.09 2.09
C PHE A 156 10.23 12.76 1.18
N LEU A 157 9.30 11.98 0.60
CA LEU A 157 8.23 12.52 -0.24
C LEU A 157 7.30 13.46 0.56
N ASN A 158 7.01 13.13 1.81
CA ASN A 158 6.25 14.00 2.71
C ASN A 158 7.00 15.30 3.02
N GLU A 159 8.31 15.23 3.30
CA GLU A 159 9.14 16.42 3.58
C GLU A 159 9.13 17.42 2.42
N ILE A 160 9.19 16.93 1.18
CA ILE A 160 9.17 17.78 -0.02
C ILE A 160 7.75 18.14 -0.48
N ASN A 161 6.75 17.83 0.34
CA ASN A 161 5.36 18.19 0.13
C ASN A 161 4.71 17.58 -1.13
N VAL A 162 5.15 16.39 -1.54
CA VAL A 162 4.52 15.59 -2.60
C VAL A 162 3.03 15.33 -2.38
N PRO A 163 2.50 15.18 -1.13
CA PRO A 163 1.06 15.03 -0.94
C PRO A 163 0.26 16.14 -1.61
N ASN A 164 0.64 17.39 -1.39
CA ASN A 164 -0.07 18.52 -1.98
C ASN A 164 0.11 18.60 -3.52
N ILE A 165 1.26 18.15 -4.05
CA ILE A 165 1.49 18.08 -5.49
C ILE A 165 0.53 17.06 -6.13
N PHE A 166 0.44 15.85 -5.56
CA PHE A 166 -0.44 14.82 -6.08
C PHE A 166 -1.92 15.14 -5.90
N LEU A 167 -2.33 15.77 -4.78
CA LEU A 167 -3.70 16.27 -4.63
C LEU A 167 -4.06 17.25 -5.77
N ASN A 168 -3.15 18.18 -6.11
CA ASN A 168 -3.34 19.12 -7.22
C ASN A 168 -3.42 18.42 -8.59
N ILE A 169 -2.61 17.38 -8.80
CA ILE A 169 -2.65 16.57 -10.01
C ILE A 169 -3.98 15.81 -10.11
N ILE A 170 -4.48 15.22 -9.03
CA ILE A 170 -5.75 14.48 -9.02
C ILE A 170 -6.91 15.37 -9.44
N ASP A 171 -6.93 16.63 -8.98
CA ASP A 171 -7.98 17.59 -9.34
C ASP A 171 -7.96 18.02 -10.82
N LYS A 172 -6.81 17.89 -11.50
CA LYS A 172 -6.60 18.41 -12.85
C LYS A 172 -6.47 17.33 -13.92
N THR A 173 -5.94 16.17 -13.57
CA THR A 173 -5.58 15.14 -14.53
C THR A 173 -6.82 14.59 -15.23
N LYS A 174 -6.69 14.39 -16.55
CA LYS A 174 -7.66 13.65 -17.37
C LYS A 174 -7.15 12.27 -17.76
N SER A 175 -6.10 11.80 -17.10
CA SER A 175 -5.59 10.44 -17.25
C SER A 175 -6.10 9.54 -16.13
N PRO A 176 -7.05 8.63 -16.43
CA PRO A 176 -7.49 7.63 -15.47
C PRO A 176 -6.32 6.78 -14.96
N ARG A 177 -5.32 6.52 -15.82
CA ARG A 177 -4.16 5.71 -15.47
C ARG A 177 -3.25 6.39 -14.45
N LEU A 178 -2.96 7.67 -14.64
CA LEU A 178 -2.18 8.43 -13.65
C LEU A 178 -2.92 8.55 -12.32
N LEU A 179 -4.24 8.77 -12.38
CA LEU A 179 -5.10 8.85 -11.22
C LEU A 179 -5.12 7.52 -10.44
N GLU A 180 -5.25 6.41 -11.15
CA GLU A 180 -5.18 5.05 -10.58
C GLU A 180 -3.85 4.82 -9.84
N LEU A 181 -2.72 5.13 -10.47
CA LEU A 181 -1.38 4.97 -9.85
C LEU A 181 -1.24 5.78 -8.56
N ILE A 182 -1.61 7.06 -8.60
CA ILE A 182 -1.50 7.96 -7.44
C ILE A 182 -2.44 7.51 -6.31
N ILE A 183 -3.69 7.15 -6.62
CA ILE A 183 -4.65 6.72 -5.61
C ILE A 183 -4.17 5.44 -4.93
N ARG A 184 -3.85 4.39 -5.71
CA ARG A 184 -3.50 3.06 -5.20
C ARG A 184 -2.24 3.09 -4.34
N ASN A 185 -1.18 3.70 -4.85
CA ASN A 185 0.13 3.54 -4.24
C ASN A 185 0.49 4.68 -3.27
N TYR A 186 -0.13 5.85 -3.40
CA TYR A 186 0.24 7.03 -2.62
C TYR A 186 -0.85 7.52 -1.68
N VAL A 187 -2.05 7.79 -2.17
CA VAL A 187 -3.09 8.40 -1.31
C VAL A 187 -3.50 7.44 -0.19
N VAL A 188 -3.66 6.16 -0.52
CA VAL A 188 -4.03 5.14 0.48
C VAL A 188 -2.92 4.89 1.49
N SER A 189 -1.64 4.96 1.09
CA SER A 189 -0.51 4.81 2.02
C SER A 189 -0.39 5.99 2.99
N LEU A 190 -0.77 7.21 2.57
CA LEU A 190 -0.81 8.39 3.44
C LEU A 190 -1.89 8.36 4.53
N SER A 191 -2.83 7.42 4.49
CA SER A 191 -3.84 7.27 5.55
C SER A 191 -3.25 6.99 6.94
N GLY A 192 -1.98 6.57 7.02
CA GLY A 192 -1.25 6.36 8.27
C GLY A 192 -0.31 7.50 8.67
N THR A 193 -0.33 8.65 7.98
CA THR A 193 0.56 9.77 8.33
C THR A 193 0.26 10.36 9.70
N SER A 194 1.31 10.77 10.42
CA SER A 194 1.18 11.50 11.68
C SER A 194 0.82 12.98 11.49
N ASP A 195 0.95 13.52 10.27
CA ASP A 195 0.64 14.91 9.97
C ASP A 195 -0.88 15.12 9.85
N THR A 196 -1.47 15.83 10.83
CA THR A 196 -2.93 16.03 10.91
C THR A 196 -3.51 16.74 9.69
N PRO A 197 -2.95 17.86 9.19
CA PRO A 197 -3.45 18.51 7.97
C PRO A 197 -3.45 17.59 6.74
N THR A 198 -2.35 16.86 6.51
CA THR A 198 -2.24 15.93 5.38
C THR A 198 -3.26 14.80 5.51
N LEU A 199 -3.40 14.22 6.69
CA LEU A 199 -4.36 13.15 6.95
C LEU A 199 -5.81 13.59 6.69
N LEU A 200 -6.19 14.79 7.15
CA LEU A 200 -7.52 15.35 6.89
C LEU A 200 -7.76 15.62 5.40
N ASN A 201 -6.75 16.09 4.67
CA ASN A 201 -6.85 16.28 3.23
C ASN A 201 -7.01 14.94 2.49
N VAL A 202 -6.28 13.91 2.90
CA VAL A 202 -6.42 12.54 2.38
C VAL A 202 -7.84 12.02 2.63
N PHE A 203 -8.38 12.17 3.83
CA PHE A 203 -9.76 11.76 4.13
C PHE A 203 -10.78 12.48 3.25
N ARG A 204 -10.65 13.80 3.09
CA ARG A 204 -11.54 14.59 2.23
C ARG A 204 -11.44 14.18 0.77
N LEU A 205 -10.24 13.92 0.27
CA LEU A 205 -10.04 13.45 -1.08
C LEU A 205 -10.73 12.10 -1.29
N ILE A 206 -10.51 11.15 -0.39
CA ILE A 206 -11.15 9.83 -0.47
C ILE A 206 -12.68 9.98 -0.44
N LEU A 207 -13.22 10.81 0.46
CA LEU A 207 -14.66 11.09 0.53
C LEU A 207 -15.22 11.66 -0.78
N CYS A 208 -14.55 12.63 -1.38
CA CYS A 208 -14.92 13.18 -2.69
C CYS A 208 -14.87 12.09 -3.77
N GLY A 209 -13.83 11.27 -3.76
CA GLY A 209 -13.62 10.15 -4.66
C GLY A 209 -14.73 9.09 -4.57
N LEU A 210 -15.08 8.66 -3.36
CA LEU A 210 -16.17 7.72 -3.10
C LEU A 210 -17.55 8.31 -3.41
N SER A 211 -17.68 9.63 -3.49
CA SER A 211 -18.93 10.31 -3.88
C SER A 211 -19.12 10.38 -5.39
N ASN A 212 -18.05 10.17 -6.17
CA ASN A 212 -18.11 10.16 -7.63
C ASN A 212 -18.21 8.71 -8.15
N GLN A 213 -19.33 8.38 -8.80
CA GLN A 213 -19.60 7.04 -9.34
C GLN A 213 -18.53 6.57 -10.34
N ASN A 214 -17.86 7.49 -11.04
CA ASN A 214 -16.84 7.16 -12.04
C ASN A 214 -15.51 6.71 -11.41
N THR A 215 -15.19 7.19 -10.20
CA THR A 215 -13.92 6.88 -9.53
C THR A 215 -14.10 5.95 -8.35
N GLN A 216 -15.32 5.77 -7.85
CA GLN A 216 -15.64 4.93 -6.69
C GLN A 216 -15.03 3.54 -6.76
N LYS A 217 -15.14 2.85 -7.91
CA LYS A 217 -14.55 1.52 -8.08
C LYS A 217 -13.02 1.53 -7.88
N LEU A 218 -12.33 2.52 -8.44
CA LEU A 218 -10.87 2.64 -8.31
C LEU A 218 -10.43 2.81 -6.85
N TRP A 219 -11.22 3.51 -6.03
CA TRP A 219 -10.94 3.64 -4.60
C TRP A 219 -11.10 2.33 -3.85
N PHE A 220 -12.14 1.55 -4.17
CA PHE A 220 -12.33 0.25 -3.53
C PHE A 220 -11.27 -0.76 -3.97
N ASP A 221 -10.92 -0.81 -5.25
CA ASP A 221 -9.82 -1.62 -5.76
C ASP A 221 -8.50 -1.24 -5.03
N ALA A 222 -8.26 0.06 -4.81
CA ALA A 222 -7.11 0.54 -4.06
C ALA A 222 -7.10 0.13 -2.57
N PHE A 223 -8.26 0.06 -1.91
CA PHE A 223 -8.34 -0.41 -0.52
C PHE A 223 -8.08 -1.91 -0.40
N GLU A 224 -8.55 -2.70 -1.37
CA GLU A 224 -8.34 -4.17 -1.37
C GLU A 224 -6.87 -4.53 -1.56
N GLU A 225 -6.17 -3.78 -2.41
CA GLU A 225 -4.74 -3.98 -2.66
C GLU A 225 -3.84 -3.43 -1.55
N ASN A 226 -4.35 -2.50 -0.74
CA ASN A 226 -3.62 -1.91 0.38
C ASN A 226 -4.35 -2.16 1.72
N PRO A 227 -4.24 -3.37 2.29
CA PRO A 227 -4.92 -3.74 3.54
C PRO A 227 -4.55 -2.86 4.73
N SER A 228 -3.36 -2.22 4.69
CA SER A 228 -2.88 -1.31 5.73
C SER A 228 -3.84 -0.12 5.93
N PHE A 229 -4.61 0.27 4.93
CA PHE A 229 -5.60 1.35 5.04
C PHE A 229 -6.62 1.12 6.17
N MET A 230 -7.23 -0.06 6.22
CA MET A 230 -8.25 -0.38 7.23
C MET A 230 -7.61 -0.49 8.62
N GLU A 231 -6.40 -1.04 8.72
CA GLU A 231 -5.65 -1.08 9.97
C GLU A 231 -5.21 0.33 10.42
N ASN A 232 -4.87 1.24 9.51
CA ASN A 232 -4.58 2.64 9.81
C ASN A 232 -5.82 3.35 10.38
N LEU A 233 -6.99 3.19 9.76
CA LEU A 233 -8.24 3.74 10.29
C LEU A 233 -8.57 3.19 11.68
N LYS A 234 -8.43 1.88 11.88
CA LYS A 234 -8.60 1.24 13.19
C LYS A 234 -7.60 1.77 14.22
N PHE A 235 -6.34 1.97 13.83
CA PHE A 235 -5.32 2.57 14.68
C PHE A 235 -5.68 4.00 15.09
N ILE A 236 -6.21 4.80 14.17
CA ILE A 236 -6.69 6.15 14.43
C ILE A 236 -7.83 6.11 15.46
N PHE A 237 -8.85 5.27 15.27
CA PHE A 237 -9.94 5.14 16.24
C PHE A 237 -9.46 4.70 17.62
N LYS A 238 -8.41 3.86 17.67
CA LYS A 238 -7.88 3.36 18.95
C LYS A 238 -7.02 4.38 19.69
N ASN A 239 -6.22 5.18 18.97
CA ASN A 239 -5.11 5.94 19.58
C ASN A 239 -5.15 7.46 19.33
N CYS A 240 -5.94 7.96 18.38
CA CYS A 240 -5.93 9.38 18.04
C CYS A 240 -6.71 10.19 19.07
N LEU A 241 -6.05 11.17 19.69
CA LEU A 241 -6.66 12.11 20.63
C LEU A 241 -7.14 13.40 19.96
N VAL A 242 -6.87 13.57 18.66
CA VAL A 242 -7.22 14.76 17.89
C VAL A 242 -8.65 14.59 17.38
N HIS A 243 -9.61 15.22 18.07
CA HIS A 243 -11.04 15.07 17.80
C HIS A 243 -11.42 15.28 16.33
N ILE A 244 -10.91 16.31 15.66
CA ILE A 244 -11.19 16.58 14.24
C ILE A 244 -10.76 15.44 13.31
N VAL A 245 -9.65 14.74 13.62
CA VAL A 245 -9.18 13.58 12.86
C VAL A 245 -10.12 12.40 13.08
N VAL A 246 -10.56 12.17 14.32
CA VAL A 246 -11.51 11.10 14.65
C VAL A 246 -12.86 11.34 13.97
N HIS A 247 -13.35 12.58 13.93
CA HIS A 247 -14.55 12.95 13.18
C HIS A 247 -14.41 12.67 11.69
N GLY A 248 -13.28 13.07 11.09
CA GLY A 248 -12.98 12.78 9.68
C GLY A 248 -12.92 11.28 9.39
N ALA A 249 -12.33 10.50 10.31
CA ALA A 249 -12.28 9.04 10.20
C ALA A 249 -13.69 8.42 10.27
N PHE A 250 -14.57 8.91 11.16
CA PHE A 250 -15.96 8.45 11.22
C PHE A 250 -16.75 8.78 9.96
N GLN A 251 -16.62 10.00 9.41
CA GLN A 251 -17.26 10.39 8.16
C GLN A 251 -16.80 9.50 6.99
N LEU A 252 -15.49 9.25 6.91
CA LEU A 252 -14.91 8.39 5.89
C LEU A 252 -15.41 6.95 6.03
N LEU A 253 -15.41 6.39 7.25
CA LEU A 253 -15.89 5.04 7.48
C LEU A 253 -17.39 4.92 7.16
N ASP A 254 -18.23 5.86 7.59
CA ASP A 254 -19.66 5.85 7.25
C ASP A 254 -19.88 5.77 5.74
N ARG A 255 -19.14 6.59 4.97
CA ARG A 255 -19.21 6.55 3.51
C ARG A 255 -18.77 5.20 2.94
N ILE A 256 -17.67 4.62 3.42
CA ILE A 256 -17.17 3.32 2.98
C ILE A 256 -18.22 2.23 3.22
N LEU A 257 -18.82 2.19 4.41
CA LEU A 257 -19.81 1.17 4.79
C LEU A 257 -21.10 1.28 3.99
N ASN A 258 -21.56 2.50 3.69
CA ASN A 258 -22.77 2.73 2.91
C ASN A 258 -22.62 2.32 1.44
N GLU A 259 -21.40 2.36 0.91
CA GLU A 259 -21.12 2.07 -0.50
C GLU A 259 -20.65 0.62 -0.74
N ASN A 260 -20.09 -0.06 0.27
CA ASN A 260 -19.66 -1.45 0.12
C ASN A 260 -19.88 -2.28 1.40
N LEU A 261 -20.84 -3.21 1.31
CA LEU A 261 -21.31 -4.06 2.40
C LEU A 261 -20.24 -5.03 2.94
N ASN A 262 -19.22 -5.38 2.15
CA ASN A 262 -18.15 -6.27 2.62
C ASN A 262 -17.38 -5.64 3.79
N TYR A 263 -17.26 -4.31 3.80
CA TYR A 263 -16.63 -3.60 4.90
C TYR A 263 -17.50 -3.58 6.16
N CYS A 264 -18.83 -3.69 6.06
CA CYS A 264 -19.67 -3.87 7.25
C CYS A 264 -19.32 -5.17 7.99
N ILE A 265 -19.03 -6.24 7.25
CA ILE A 265 -18.63 -7.54 7.82
C ILE A 265 -17.26 -7.41 8.51
N LEU A 266 -16.28 -6.81 7.82
CA LEU A 266 -14.93 -6.59 8.36
C LEU A 266 -14.97 -5.74 9.65
N TRP A 267 -15.65 -4.60 9.61
CA TRP A 267 -15.74 -3.69 10.75
C TRP A 267 -16.63 -4.21 11.87
N GLY A 268 -17.45 -5.23 11.60
CA GLY A 268 -18.19 -6.01 12.59
C GLY A 268 -17.35 -6.92 13.47
N GLU A 269 -16.09 -7.18 13.10
CA GLU A 269 -15.20 -7.99 13.91
C GLU A 269 -14.90 -7.34 15.27
N SER A 270 -14.76 -8.15 16.31
CA SER A 270 -14.59 -7.71 17.70
C SER A 270 -13.44 -6.70 17.87
N SER A 271 -12.36 -6.81 17.08
CA SER A 271 -11.21 -5.91 17.18
C SER A 271 -11.49 -4.50 16.64
N TYR A 272 -12.19 -4.38 15.51
CA TYR A 272 -12.59 -3.13 14.88
C TYR A 272 -13.72 -2.45 15.66
N MET A 273 -14.70 -3.22 16.10
CA MET A 273 -15.80 -2.74 16.95
C MET A 273 -15.30 -2.08 18.24
N LYS A 274 -14.32 -2.69 18.92
CA LYS A 274 -13.71 -2.11 20.12
C LYS A 274 -13.00 -0.79 19.83
N ALA A 275 -12.37 -0.65 18.65
CA ALA A 275 -11.72 0.58 18.24
C ALA A 275 -12.74 1.71 18.03
N ILE A 276 -13.81 1.45 17.26
CA ILE A 276 -14.92 2.40 17.04
C ILE A 276 -15.49 2.89 18.37
N ILE A 277 -15.77 1.96 19.28
CA ILE A 277 -16.41 2.28 20.56
C ILE A 277 -15.45 3.04 21.48
N SER A 278 -14.15 2.72 21.43
CA SER A 278 -13.13 3.50 22.13
C SER A 278 -13.08 4.94 21.63
N ALA A 279 -13.10 5.16 20.31
CA ALA A 279 -13.14 6.49 19.71
C ALA A 279 -14.41 7.25 20.12
N GLY A 280 -15.59 6.63 20.00
CA GLY A 280 -16.85 7.26 20.43
C GLY A 280 -16.84 7.69 21.89
N LYS A 281 -16.24 6.89 22.78
CA LYS A 281 -16.10 7.24 24.21
C LYS A 281 -15.19 8.44 24.43
N GLN A 282 -14.16 8.59 23.59
CA GLN A 282 -13.25 9.73 23.66
C GLN A 282 -13.98 11.02 23.26
N LEU A 283 -14.74 10.99 22.16
CA LEU A 283 -15.56 12.13 21.72
C LEU A 283 -16.60 12.54 22.77
N MET A 284 -17.21 11.57 23.48
CA MET A 284 -18.17 11.84 24.55
C MET A 284 -17.59 12.55 25.79
N LYS A 285 -16.31 12.33 26.08
CA LYS A 285 -15.65 12.87 27.29
C LYS A 285 -15.09 14.28 27.08
N GLY A 286 -15.15 14.80 25.86
CA GLY A 286 -14.72 16.16 25.54
C GLY A 286 -15.52 17.23 26.31
N GLU A 287 -14.88 18.36 26.60
CA GLU A 287 -15.53 19.51 27.23
C GLU A 287 -16.62 20.13 26.34
N GLU A 288 -16.47 19.98 25.02
CA GLU A 288 -17.48 20.30 24.03
C GLU A 288 -18.35 19.06 23.78
N LYS A 289 -19.68 19.21 23.81
CA LYS A 289 -20.60 18.16 23.36
C LYS A 289 -20.43 17.97 21.86
N GLU A 290 -19.47 17.14 21.48
CA GLU A 290 -19.21 16.86 20.08
C GLU A 290 -20.35 16.07 19.47
N ASN A 291 -20.62 16.35 18.19
CA ASN A 291 -21.67 15.69 17.46
C ASN A 291 -21.28 14.22 17.19
N LEU A 292 -22.04 13.27 17.73
CA LEU A 292 -21.81 11.83 17.56
C LEU A 292 -22.61 11.21 16.40
N ASP A 293 -23.23 12.02 15.54
CA ASP A 293 -24.08 11.54 14.44
C ASP A 293 -23.33 10.50 13.58
N ASN A 294 -22.12 10.80 13.12
CA ASN A 294 -21.35 9.87 12.28
C ASN A 294 -20.97 8.58 13.02
N PHE A 295 -20.69 8.68 14.32
CA PHE A 295 -20.43 7.50 15.15
C PHE A 295 -21.66 6.60 15.22
N PHE A 296 -22.85 7.16 15.43
CA PHE A 296 -24.09 6.39 15.46
C PHE A 296 -24.48 5.86 14.08
N CYS A 297 -24.23 6.61 13.00
CA CYS A 297 -24.42 6.13 11.62
C CYS A 297 -23.56 4.89 11.35
N VAL A 298 -22.26 4.95 11.65
CA VAL A 298 -21.34 3.80 11.51
C VAL A 298 -21.85 2.60 12.30
N LEU A 299 -22.21 2.78 13.57
CA LEU A 299 -22.73 1.68 14.39
C LEU A 299 -24.02 1.09 13.82
N ASN A 300 -24.94 1.93 13.36
CA ASN A 300 -26.17 1.48 12.74
C ASN A 300 -25.88 0.67 11.46
N SER A 301 -25.01 1.14 10.59
CA SER A 301 -24.63 0.43 9.36
C SER A 301 -24.02 -0.93 9.67
N ILE A 302 -23.10 -1.01 10.64
CA ILE A 302 -22.52 -2.29 11.06
C ILE A 302 -23.60 -3.23 11.64
N CYS A 303 -24.48 -2.72 12.52
CA CYS A 303 -25.55 -3.51 13.13
C CYS A 303 -26.53 -4.12 12.13
N GLN A 304 -26.81 -3.44 11.03
CA GLN A 304 -27.77 -3.92 10.03
C GLN A 304 -27.25 -5.12 9.24
N TYR A 305 -25.92 -5.21 9.04
CA TYR A 305 -25.33 -6.18 8.12
C TYR A 305 -24.43 -7.22 8.80
N THR A 306 -24.17 -7.10 10.10
CA THR A 306 -23.35 -8.06 10.84
C THR A 306 -24.18 -9.07 11.62
N LEU A 307 -23.79 -10.34 11.56
CA LEU A 307 -24.45 -11.44 12.25
C LEU A 307 -24.21 -11.42 13.78
N ASN A 308 -23.29 -10.59 14.27
CA ASN A 308 -22.80 -10.63 15.65
C ASN A 308 -23.53 -9.64 16.58
N VAL A 309 -24.86 -9.60 16.46
CA VAL A 309 -25.76 -8.67 17.18
C VAL A 309 -25.61 -8.80 18.71
N GLU A 310 -25.35 -10.00 19.23
CA GLU A 310 -25.15 -10.22 20.67
C GLU A 310 -23.86 -9.59 21.20
N GLU A 311 -22.77 -9.66 20.44
CA GLU A 311 -21.51 -9.04 20.83
C GLU A 311 -21.62 -7.51 20.72
N LEU A 312 -22.28 -7.01 19.67
CA LEU A 312 -22.66 -5.60 19.54
C LEU A 312 -23.46 -5.10 20.75
N ALA A 313 -24.50 -5.83 21.17
CA ALA A 313 -25.31 -5.48 22.33
C ALA A 313 -24.49 -5.42 23.63
N LYS A 314 -23.55 -6.36 23.82
CA LYS A 314 -22.63 -6.36 24.97
C LYS A 314 -21.71 -5.14 24.94
N ILE A 315 -21.16 -4.77 23.78
CA ILE A 315 -20.25 -3.63 23.69
C ILE A 315 -21.03 -2.29 23.78
N PHE A 316 -22.26 -2.22 23.27
CA PHE A 316 -23.17 -1.09 23.49
C PHE A 316 -23.53 -0.90 24.96
N LEU A 317 -23.84 -1.97 25.68
CA LEU A 317 -24.06 -1.91 27.13
C LEU A 317 -22.80 -1.42 27.86
N TYR A 318 -21.62 -1.86 27.41
CA TYR A 318 -20.34 -1.34 27.92
C TYR A 318 -20.10 0.13 27.53
N PHE A 319 -20.71 0.64 26.46
CA PHE A 319 -20.59 2.03 26.05
C PHE A 319 -21.41 2.99 26.93
N ILE A 320 -22.61 2.57 27.34
CA ILE A 320 -23.56 3.36 28.12
C ILE A 320 -23.17 3.41 29.62
N VAL A 321 -22.51 2.37 30.12
CA VAL A 321 -22.04 2.24 31.52
C VAL A 321 -20.61 2.78 31.69
#